data_AF-Q9F846-F1
#
_entry.id   AF-Q9F846-F1
#
_cell.length_a   1.000
_cell.length_b   1.000
_cell.length_c   1.000
_cell.angle_alpha   90.00
_cell.angle_beta   90.00
_cell.angle_gamma   90.00
#
_symmetry.space_group_name_H-M   'P 1'
#
loop_
_entity.id
_entity.type
_entity.pdbx_description
1 polymer ?
#
loop_
_entity_poly.entity_id
_entity_poly.type
_entity_poly.pdbx_seq_one_letter_code
_entity_poly.pdbx_strand_id
1 'polypeptide(L)' 'MSKLNLEKKLKIVKEAKKLNIKKSTYLANQYDISVDTVESLVNRFEAFGI' A
#
# COMPACT_ATOMS: atom_id res chain seq x y z
N MET A 1 -10.32 -14.58 -0.09
CA MET A 1 -9.63 -13.39 0.45
C MET A 1 -10.61 -12.23 0.48
N SER A 2 -10.92 -11.66 1.64
CA SER A 2 -11.75 -10.45 1.73
C SER A 2 -11.09 -9.33 0.94
N LYS A 3 -11.84 -8.70 0.03
CA LYS A 3 -11.38 -7.54 -0.74
C LYS A 3 -10.84 -6.47 0.23
N LEU A 4 -9.57 -6.10 0.07
CA LEU A 4 -8.99 -4.97 0.79
C LEU A 4 -9.83 -3.72 0.49
N ASN A 5 -10.42 -3.11 1.54
CA ASN A 5 -11.29 -1.95 1.39
C ASN A 5 -10.51 -0.76 0.80
N LEU A 6 -11.19 0.11 0.03
CA LEU A 6 -10.57 1.27 -0.62
C LEU A 6 -9.88 2.20 0.39
N GLU A 7 -10.54 2.45 1.53
CA GLU A 7 -9.96 3.26 2.60
C GLU A 7 -8.65 2.69 3.16
N LYS A 8 -8.54 1.35 3.28
CA LYS A 8 -7.30 0.71 3.75
C LYS A 8 -6.18 0.88 2.73
N LYS A 9 -6.50 0.72 1.43
CA LYS A 9 -5.54 0.94 0.34
C LYS A 9 -4.97 2.36 0.36
N LEU A 10 -5.85 3.35 0.50
CA LEU A 10 -5.44 4.76 0.57
C LEU A 10 -4.57 5.05 1.79
N LYS A 11 -4.89 4.48 2.96
CA LYS A 11 -4.04 4.61 4.16
C LYS A 11 -2.64 4.02 3.94
N ILE A 12 -2.54 2.81 3.40
CA ILE A 12 -1.26 2.14 3.11
C ILE A 12 -0.40 3.03 2.20
N VAL A 13 -0.97 3.53 1.11
CA VAL A 13 -0.23 4.35 0.17
C VAL A 13 0.18 5.68 0.77
N LYS A 14 -0.69 6.33 1.56
CA LYS A 14 -0.36 7.59 2.24
C LYS A 14 0.81 7.43 3.20
N GLU A 15 0.85 6.34 3.97
CA GLU A 15 1.97 6.03 4.86
C GLU A 15 3.25 5.70 4.07
N ALA A 16 3.15 4.87 3.04
CA ALA A 16 4.28 4.53 2.17
C ALA A 16 4.89 5.77 1.51
N LYS A 17 4.05 6.70 1.02
CA LYS A 17 4.48 7.97 0.42
C LYS A 17 5.11 8.91 1.46
N LYS A 18 4.56 8.97 2.68
CA LYS A 18 5.15 9.76 3.79
C LYS A 18 6.55 9.27 4.15
N LEU A 19 6.77 7.97 4.09
CA LEU A 19 8.06 7.33 4.32
C LEU A 19 8.96 7.31 3.07
N ASN A 20 8.45 7.74 1.91
CA ASN A 20 9.10 7.66 0.60
C ASN A 20 9.62 6.25 0.26
N ILE A 21 8.80 5.23 0.54
CA ILE A 21 9.13 3.81 0.31
C ILE A 21 8.12 3.15 -0.64
N LYS A 22 8.63 2.25 -1.49
CA LYS A 22 7.81 1.45 -2.42
C LYS A 22 7.50 0.05 -1.91
N LYS A 23 8.45 -0.56 -1.20
CA LYS A 23 8.27 -1.83 -0.47
C LYS A 23 8.39 -1.60 1.02
N SER A 24 7.50 -2.24 1.78
CA SER A 24 7.55 -2.18 3.24
C SER A 24 7.00 -3.46 3.86
N THR A 25 7.88 -4.24 4.48
CA THR A 25 7.49 -5.37 5.33
C THR A 25 6.70 -4.90 6.55
N TYR A 26 6.99 -3.70 7.04
CA TYR A 26 6.25 -3.08 8.15
C TYR A 26 4.78 -2.84 7.78
N LEU A 27 4.51 -2.17 6.66
CA LEU A 27 3.13 -1.94 6.20
C LEU A 27 2.45 -3.26 5.81
N ALA A 28 3.19 -4.18 5.19
CA ALA A 28 2.67 -5.51 4.88
C ALA A 28 2.14 -6.23 6.13
N ASN A 29 2.95 -6.29 7.19
CA ASN A 29 2.56 -6.92 8.45
C ASN A 29 1.44 -6.14 9.17
N GLN A 30 1.49 -4.81 9.19
CA GLN A 30 0.48 -3.97 9.85
C GLN A 30 -0.92 -4.17 9.24
N TYR A 31 -0.99 -4.39 7.93
CA TYR A 31 -2.25 -4.51 7.20
C TYR A 31 -2.60 -5.96 6.82
N ASP A 32 -1.83 -6.94 7.28
CA ASP A 32 -1.97 -8.37 6.96
C ASP A 32 -2.05 -8.62 5.43
N ILE A 33 -1.11 -8.02 4.70
CA ILE A 33 -0.99 -8.13 3.23
C ILE A 33 0.44 -8.48 2.84
N SER A 34 0.62 -8.97 1.62
CA SER A 34 1.97 -9.22 1.09
C SER A 34 2.71 -7.92 0.77
N VAL A 35 4.05 -7.96 0.87
CA VAL A 35 4.91 -6.83 0.50
C VAL A 35 4.69 -6.41 -0.96
N ASP A 36 4.48 -7.37 -1.87
CA ASP A 36 4.18 -7.08 -3.28
C ASP A 36 2.82 -6.40 -3.47
N THR A 37 1.87 -6.59 -2.54
CA THR A 37 0.60 -5.85 -2.55
C THR A 37 0.85 -4.38 -2.22
N VAL A 38 1.71 -4.09 -1.23
CA VAL A 38 2.11 -2.72 -0.88
C VAL A 38 2.77 -2.05 -2.08
N GLU A 39 3.73 -2.73 -2.71
CA GLU A 39 4.39 -2.21 -3.92
C GLU A 39 3.41 -1.94 -5.05
N SER A 40 2.51 -2.89 -5.35
CA SER A 40 1.53 -2.70 -6.40
C SER A 40 0.57 -1.54 -6.11
N LEU A 41 0.21 -1.31 -4.84
CA LEU A 41 -0.63 -0.18 -4.46
C LEU A 41 0.09 1.15 -4.64
N VAL A 42 1.34 1.25 -4.18
CA VAL A 42 2.16 2.46 -4.33
C VAL A 42 2.41 2.76 -5.80
N ASN A 43 2.82 1.76 -6.59
CA ASN A 43 3.07 1.93 -8.03
C ASN A 43 1.81 2.34 -8.79
N ARG A 44 0.63 1.77 -8.46
CA ARG A 44 -0.64 2.20 -9.07
C ARG A 44 -0.97 3.64 -8.68
N PHE A 45 -0.73 4.04 -7.44
CA PHE A 45 -0.97 5.41 -7.02
C PHE A 45 -0.01 6.40 -7.68
N GLU A 46 1.25 6.04 -7.88
CA GLU A 46 2.20 6.86 -8.64
C GLU A 46 1.82 6.96 -10.12
N ALA A 47 1.36 5.86 -10.72
CA ALA A 47 0.98 5.82 -12.13
C ALA A 47 -0.35 6.52 -12.43
N PHE A 48 -1.33 6.43 -11.51
CA PHE A 48 -2.70 6.90 -11.75
C PHE A 48 -3.14 8.07 -10.85
N GLY A 49 -2.43 8.36 -9.76
CA GLY A 49 -2.76 9.45 -8.83
C GLY A 49 -4.02 9.25 -7.98
N ILE A 50 -4.56 8.02 -7.89
CA ILE A 50 -5.87 7.70 -7.29
C ILE A 50 -5.74 6.96 -5.96
#